data_AF-B4FHY8-F1
#
_entry.id   AF-B4FHY8-F1
#
_cell.length_a   1.000
_cell.length_b   1.000
_cell.length_c   1.000
_cell.angle_alpha   90.00
_cell.angle_beta   90.00
_cell.angle_gamma   90.00
#
_symmetry.space_group_name_H-M   'P 1'
#
loop_
_entity.id
_entity.type
_entity.pdbx_description
1 polymer ?
#
loop_
_entity_poly.entity_id
_entity_poly.type
_entity_poly.pdbx_seq_one_letter_code
_entity_poly.pdbx_strand_id
1 'polypeptide(L)'
;MLVHYNQTSDILYYEVLDIPLPELQCLKTLKVAFHHATKDEVVVHSIRLPRNSTISDVITDLKTKVELSNPDTELRLLEVFYHKIYKIFPPHEKIENINDQYWTLRAEEIPEEEKNLGPHDRLIHVYHFMKDPNQNQQIQNFGDPFLMVIREVETAAEVLERIQRKLRVPDEDFSKWKLAFISMNRPEYLQDTDVVSARFQRRDVYGAWEQYLGLEHTDTTSKRSYTANQNRHTYEKPVKIYN
;
A
#
# COMPACT_ATOMS: atom_id res chain seq x y z
N MET A 1 20.38 39.46 -0.93
CA MET A 1 21.02 38.20 -1.35
C MET A 1 20.31 37.08 -0.60
N LEU A 2 19.65 36.18 -1.32
CA LEU A 2 18.92 35.07 -0.71
C LEU A 2 19.94 34.01 -0.25
N VAL A 3 19.66 33.29 0.82
CA VAL A 3 20.55 32.23 1.33
C VAL A 3 19.87 30.88 1.14
N HIS A 4 20.50 29.98 0.40
CA HIS A 4 20.05 28.62 0.17
C HIS A 4 21.23 27.65 0.42
N TYR A 5 21.08 26.71 1.36
CA TYR A 5 22.16 25.81 1.82
C TYR A 5 23.50 26.51 2.10
N ASN A 6 23.47 27.60 2.89
CA ASN A 6 24.65 28.40 3.24
C ASN A 6 25.42 29.01 2.04
N GLN A 7 24.80 29.04 0.86
CA GLN A 7 25.30 29.75 -0.31
C GLN A 7 24.41 30.95 -0.59
N THR A 8 25.06 32.07 -0.89
CA THR A 8 24.40 33.26 -1.40
C THR A 8 23.92 33.03 -2.82
N SER A 9 22.63 33.25 -3.07
CA SER A 9 21.98 33.10 -4.37
C SER A 9 21.21 34.37 -4.73
N ASP A 10 21.27 34.74 -6.00
CA ASP A 10 20.45 35.79 -6.59
C ASP A 10 19.28 35.19 -7.42
N ILE A 11 19.06 33.87 -7.31
CA ILE A 11 18.00 33.14 -8.03
C ILE A 11 16.83 32.86 -7.10
N LEU A 12 15.63 33.31 -7.50
CA LEU A 12 14.36 32.97 -6.87
C LEU A 12 13.56 32.05 -7.79
N TYR A 13 13.18 30.88 -7.28
CA TYR A 13 12.25 29.97 -7.95
C TYR A 13 10.83 30.32 -7.53
N TYR A 14 9.90 30.37 -8.49
CA TYR A 14 8.48 30.60 -8.24
C TYR A 14 7.65 29.70 -9.14
N GLU A 15 6.41 29.47 -8.74
CA GLU A 15 5.40 28.76 -9.51
C GLU A 15 4.23 29.72 -9.79
N VAL A 16 3.74 29.73 -11.03
CA VAL A 16 2.51 30.45 -11.37
C VAL A 16 1.33 29.54 -11.07
N LEU A 17 0.52 29.93 -10.09
CA LEU A 17 -0.64 29.17 -9.67
C LEU A 17 -1.87 29.51 -10.52
N ASP A 18 -2.71 28.51 -10.74
CA ASP A 18 -4.02 28.62 -11.38
C ASP A 18 -5.10 29.18 -10.44
N ILE A 19 -4.85 29.18 -9.13
CA ILE A 19 -5.73 29.71 -8.08
C ILE A 19 -4.96 30.60 -7.09
N PRO A 20 -5.64 31.51 -6.35
CA PRO A 20 -5.00 32.32 -5.32
C PRO A 20 -4.30 31.49 -4.25
N LEU A 21 -3.13 31.94 -3.79
CA LEU A 21 -2.33 31.24 -2.79
C LEU A 21 -3.11 30.93 -1.49
N PRO A 22 -3.93 31.84 -0.91
CA PRO A 22 -4.72 31.51 0.28
C PRO A 22 -5.69 30.35 0.07
N GLU A 23 -6.27 30.25 -1.12
CA GLU A 23 -7.18 29.16 -1.49
C GLU A 23 -6.39 27.85 -1.64
N LEU A 24 -5.25 27.88 -2.34
CA LEU A 24 -4.38 26.72 -2.47
C LEU A 24 -3.90 26.19 -1.11
N GLN A 25 -3.58 27.09 -0.17
CA GLN A 25 -3.15 26.72 1.18
C GLN A 25 -4.22 25.95 1.95
N CYS A 26 -5.51 26.18 1.65
CA CYS A 26 -6.62 25.43 2.25
C CYS A 26 -6.83 24.05 1.63
N LEU A 27 -6.15 23.71 0.54
CA LEU A 27 -6.26 22.43 -0.15
C LEU A 27 -5.10 21.48 0.20
N LYS A 28 -5.34 20.19 0.03
CA LYS A 28 -4.34 19.12 0.06
C LYS A 28 -4.47 18.31 -1.22
N THR A 29 -3.33 18.02 -1.85
CA THR A 29 -3.28 17.18 -3.06
C THR A 29 -2.66 15.84 -2.71
N LEU A 30 -3.45 14.77 -2.78
CA LEU A 30 -3.01 13.39 -2.56
C LEU A 30 -2.76 12.71 -3.90
N LYS A 31 -1.65 11.99 -4.01
CA LYS A 31 -1.38 11.07 -5.12
C LYS A 31 -1.77 9.66 -4.69
N VAL A 32 -2.84 9.13 -5.25
CA VAL A 32 -3.39 7.81 -4.88
C VAL A 32 -3.15 6.82 -6.00
N ALA A 33 -2.42 5.74 -5.70
CA ALA A 33 -2.20 4.59 -6.56
C ALA A 33 -3.43 3.67 -6.52
N PHE A 34 -4.23 3.66 -7.57
CA PHE A 34 -5.37 2.77 -7.69
C PHE A 34 -4.92 1.43 -8.29
N HIS A 35 -5.15 0.35 -7.55
CA HIS A 35 -4.88 -1.02 -7.99
C HIS A 35 -6.17 -1.61 -8.54
N HIS A 36 -6.20 -1.92 -9.85
CA HIS A 36 -7.37 -2.53 -10.46
C HIS A 36 -7.55 -3.98 -9.98
N ALA A 37 -8.79 -4.39 -9.72
CA ALA A 37 -9.09 -5.74 -9.25
C ALA A 37 -8.86 -6.83 -10.30
N THR A 38 -9.06 -6.51 -11.59
CA THR A 38 -9.05 -7.48 -12.70
C THR A 38 -7.85 -7.35 -13.63
N LYS A 39 -7.35 -6.11 -13.78
CA LYS A 39 -6.19 -5.75 -14.60
C LYS A 39 -4.96 -5.67 -13.69
N ASP A 40 -3.84 -6.24 -14.12
CA ASP A 40 -2.54 -6.07 -13.45
C ASP A 40 -1.97 -4.69 -13.79
N GLU A 41 -2.72 -3.64 -13.43
CA GLU A 41 -2.48 -2.25 -13.76
C GLU A 41 -2.62 -1.39 -12.49
N VAL A 42 -1.68 -0.46 -12.34
CA VAL A 42 -1.69 0.54 -11.27
C VAL A 42 -1.66 1.93 -11.89
N VAL A 43 -2.67 2.74 -11.58
CA VAL A 43 -2.80 4.11 -12.10
C VAL A 43 -2.76 5.09 -10.94
N VAL A 44 -1.97 6.16 -11.07
CA VAL A 44 -1.90 7.22 -10.04
C VAL A 44 -2.84 8.35 -10.39
N HIS A 45 -3.78 8.61 -9.48
CA HIS A 45 -4.70 9.74 -9.56
C HIS A 45 -4.29 10.84 -8.59
N SER A 46 -4.32 12.08 -9.09
CA SER A 46 -4.16 13.27 -8.27
C SER A 46 -5.53 13.73 -7.76
N ILE A 47 -5.71 13.74 -6.45
CA ILE A 47 -6.96 14.12 -5.76
C ILE A 47 -6.67 15.36 -4.94
N ARG A 48 -7.30 16.49 -5.28
CA ARG A 48 -7.13 17.77 -4.60
C ARG A 48 -8.41 18.15 -3.90
N LEU A 49 -8.39 18.19 -2.57
CA LEU A 49 -9.56 18.45 -1.72
C LEU A 49 -9.20 19.44 -0.59
N PRO A 50 -10.19 20.11 0.02
CA PRO A 50 -9.98 20.88 1.25
C PRO A 50 -9.28 20.07 2.34
N ARG A 51 -8.37 20.68 3.11
CA ARG A 51 -7.59 19.97 4.14
C ARG A 51 -8.45 19.27 5.20
N ASN A 52 -9.62 19.83 5.51
CA ASN A 52 -10.57 19.28 6.46
C ASN A 52 -11.47 18.17 5.90
N SER A 53 -11.34 17.83 4.61
CA SER A 53 -12.03 16.69 3.99
C SER A 53 -11.62 15.37 4.62
N THR A 54 -12.45 14.37 4.41
CA THR A 54 -12.32 13.02 4.94
C THR A 54 -11.85 12.01 3.89
N ILE A 55 -11.48 10.82 4.34
CA ILE A 55 -11.14 9.69 3.45
C ILE A 55 -12.34 9.31 2.58
N SER A 56 -13.58 9.40 3.09
CA SER A 56 -14.79 9.22 2.29
C SER A 56 -14.86 10.18 1.09
N ASP A 57 -14.45 11.43 1.28
CA ASP A 57 -14.43 12.43 0.20
C ASP A 57 -13.39 12.07 -0.86
N VAL A 58 -12.21 11.59 -0.43
CA VAL A 58 -11.16 11.09 -1.34
C VAL A 58 -11.66 9.91 -2.15
N ILE A 59 -12.32 8.93 -1.52
CA ILE A 59 -12.89 7.77 -2.20
C ILE A 59 -13.96 8.20 -3.20
N THR A 60 -14.83 9.15 -2.82
CA THR A 60 -15.89 9.66 -3.69
C THR A 60 -15.30 10.32 -4.94
N ASP A 61 -14.31 11.20 -4.78
CA ASP A 61 -13.60 11.81 -5.92
C ASP A 61 -12.90 10.76 -6.78
N LEU A 62 -12.20 9.79 -6.16
CA LEU A 62 -11.52 8.72 -6.87
C LEU A 62 -12.48 7.88 -7.73
N LYS A 63 -13.66 7.52 -7.21
CA LYS A 63 -14.67 6.75 -7.94
C LYS A 63 -15.13 7.43 -9.24
N THR A 64 -15.03 8.75 -9.34
CA THR A 64 -15.36 9.49 -10.58
C THR A 64 -14.26 9.38 -11.66
N LYS A 65 -13.05 8.95 -11.27
CA LYS A 65 -11.85 8.92 -12.11
C LYS A 65 -11.41 7.51 -12.51
N VAL A 66 -12.02 6.47 -11.94
CA VAL A 66 -11.63 5.07 -12.14
C VAL A 66 -12.78 4.23 -12.66
N GLU A 67 -12.44 3.20 -13.44
CA GLU A 67 -13.37 2.13 -13.80
C GLU A 67 -13.36 1.06 -12.71
N LEU A 68 -14.49 0.86 -12.05
CA LEU A 68 -14.68 -0.19 -11.04
C LEU A 68 -15.15 -1.50 -11.68
N SER A 69 -14.85 -2.63 -11.03
CA SER A 69 -15.39 -3.92 -11.45
C SER A 69 -16.92 -3.98 -11.35
N ASN A 70 -17.49 -3.37 -10.31
CA ASN A 70 -18.93 -3.19 -10.12
C ASN A 70 -19.21 -1.77 -9.58
N PRO A 71 -20.34 -1.14 -9.93
CA PRO A 71 -20.68 0.22 -9.47
C PRO A 71 -20.79 0.34 -7.94
N ASP A 72 -21.27 -0.71 -7.28
CA ASP A 72 -21.53 -0.74 -5.83
C ASP A 72 -20.30 -1.20 -5.03
N THR A 73 -19.15 -1.40 -5.68
CA THR A 73 -17.93 -1.80 -4.98
C THR A 73 -17.46 -0.70 -4.03
N GLU A 74 -17.14 -1.09 -2.80
CA GLU A 74 -16.52 -0.20 -1.82
C GLU A 74 -15.02 -0.14 -2.07
N LEU A 75 -14.43 1.05 -1.86
CA LEU A 75 -12.99 1.23 -1.92
C LEU A 75 -12.45 1.44 -0.51
N ARG A 76 -11.20 1.04 -0.29
CA ARG A 76 -10.43 1.45 0.88
C ARG A 76 -9.18 2.21 0.45
N LEU A 77 -8.69 3.05 1.36
CA LEU A 77 -7.41 3.73 1.23
C LEU A 77 -6.42 3.15 2.26
N LEU A 78 -5.20 2.90 1.80
CA LEU A 78 -4.11 2.26 2.53
C LEU A 78 -2.85 3.14 2.48
N GLU A 79 -2.09 3.16 3.57
CA GLU A 79 -0.69 3.60 3.56
C GLU A 79 0.22 2.39 3.42
N VAL A 80 1.01 2.36 2.36
CA VAL A 80 2.02 1.33 2.11
C VAL A 80 3.41 1.94 2.23
N PHE A 81 4.26 1.30 3.05
CA PHE A 81 5.64 1.71 3.29
C PHE A 81 6.55 0.48 3.41
N TYR A 82 7.68 0.49 2.69
CA TYR A 82 8.63 -0.64 2.62
C TYR A 82 7.95 -2.01 2.46
N HIS A 83 7.05 -2.11 1.47
CA HIS A 83 6.33 -3.35 1.13
C HIS A 83 5.45 -3.91 2.25
N LYS A 84 5.01 -3.04 3.19
CA LYS A 84 4.05 -3.37 4.24
C LYS A 84 2.90 -2.38 4.23
N ILE A 85 1.70 -2.86 4.55
CA ILE A 85 0.56 -1.98 4.82
C ILE A 85 0.72 -1.49 6.26
N TYR A 86 0.86 -0.18 6.41
CA TYR A 86 1.06 0.46 7.70
C TYR A 86 -0.25 0.87 8.35
N LYS A 87 -1.23 1.25 7.52
CA LYS A 87 -2.52 1.75 7.96
C LYS A 87 -3.60 1.50 6.92
N ILE A 88 -4.77 1.12 7.40
CA ILE A 88 -6.03 1.21 6.66
C ILE A 88 -6.76 2.41 7.22
N PHE A 89 -7.08 3.38 6.36
CA PHE A 89 -7.73 4.58 6.81
C PHE A 89 -9.22 4.35 7.08
N PRO A 90 -9.73 4.78 8.25
CA PRO A 90 -11.16 4.79 8.49
C PRO A 90 -11.81 5.93 7.67
N PRO A 91 -13.06 5.76 7.21
CA PRO A 91 -13.69 6.71 6.28
C PRO A 91 -13.79 8.16 6.80
N HIS A 92 -13.89 8.34 8.12
CA HIS A 92 -14.07 9.64 8.77
C HIS A 92 -12.75 10.35 9.14
N GLU A 93 -11.59 9.72 8.93
CA GLU A 93 -10.32 10.37 9.21
C GLU A 93 -10.11 11.57 8.28
N LYS A 94 -9.51 12.63 8.81
CA LYS A 94 -9.23 13.84 8.03
C LYS A 94 -7.96 13.69 7.21
N ILE A 95 -7.98 14.21 5.98
CA ILE A 95 -6.84 14.12 5.07
C ILE A 95 -5.68 15.01 5.50
N GLU A 96 -5.91 16.07 6.29
CA GLU A 96 -4.86 16.98 6.76
C GLU A 96 -3.68 16.25 7.42
N ASN A 97 -3.95 15.14 8.12
CA ASN A 97 -2.97 14.39 8.91
C ASN A 97 -2.16 13.35 8.11
N ILE A 98 -2.53 13.08 6.85
CA ILE A 98 -1.85 12.10 6.02
C ILE A 98 -0.42 12.55 5.69
N ASN A 99 0.58 11.69 5.85
CA ASN A 99 1.93 11.98 5.37
C ASN A 99 2.13 11.41 3.95
N ASP A 100 1.97 12.26 2.94
CA ASP A 100 2.07 11.89 1.52
C ASP A 100 3.47 12.09 0.92
N GLN A 101 4.48 12.41 1.74
CA GLN A 101 5.85 12.65 1.25
C GLN A 101 6.66 11.36 1.04
N TYR A 102 6.43 10.34 1.87
CA TYR A 102 7.25 9.12 1.88
C TYR A 102 6.44 7.84 1.69
N TRP A 103 5.13 7.90 1.90
CA TRP A 103 4.28 6.73 1.89
C TRP A 103 3.49 6.67 0.60
N THR A 104 3.30 5.45 0.09
CA THR A 104 2.42 5.25 -1.06
C THR A 104 0.99 5.16 -0.54
N LEU A 105 0.15 6.12 -0.94
CA LEU A 105 -1.29 5.98 -0.76
C LEU A 105 -1.82 5.04 -1.83
N ARG A 106 -2.35 3.90 -1.41
CA ARG A 106 -2.94 2.89 -2.30
C ARG A 106 -4.44 2.85 -2.08
N ALA A 107 -5.20 2.84 -3.16
CA ALA A 107 -6.61 2.53 -3.14
C ALA A 107 -6.88 1.22 -3.87
N GLU A 108 -7.80 0.43 -3.32
CA GLU A 108 -8.22 -0.84 -3.91
C GLU A 108 -9.69 -1.11 -3.61
N GLU A 109 -10.30 -1.92 -4.47
CA GLU A 109 -11.63 -2.47 -4.27
C GLU A 109 -11.64 -3.45 -3.09
N ILE A 110 -12.61 -3.30 -2.18
CA ILE A 110 -12.84 -4.25 -1.10
C ILE A 110 -13.55 -5.48 -1.69
N PRO A 111 -12.92 -6.67 -1.68
CA PRO A 111 -13.53 -7.89 -2.18
C PRO A 111 -14.80 -8.28 -1.42
N GLU A 112 -15.76 -8.89 -2.11
CA GLU A 112 -17.01 -9.40 -1.50
C GLU A 112 -16.77 -10.43 -0.38
N GLU A 113 -15.67 -11.18 -0.44
CA GLU A 113 -15.31 -12.14 0.62
C GLU A 113 -15.05 -11.46 1.97
N GLU A 114 -14.64 -10.19 1.97
CA GLU A 114 -14.37 -9.40 3.17
C GLU A 114 -15.62 -8.77 3.77
N LYS A 115 -16.69 -8.59 2.98
CA LYS A 115 -17.97 -8.08 3.47
C LYS A 115 -18.72 -9.13 4.29
N ASN A 116 -18.40 -10.41 4.07
CA ASN A 116 -19.07 -11.56 4.67
C ASN A 116 -18.13 -12.32 5.62
N LEU A 117 -17.57 -11.62 6.60
CA LEU A 117 -16.73 -12.21 7.63
C LEU A 117 -17.59 -12.86 8.73
N GLY A 118 -17.36 -14.15 8.96
CA GLY A 118 -17.89 -14.85 10.11
C GLY A 118 -17.23 -14.39 11.42
N PRO A 119 -17.78 -14.80 12.59
CA PRO A 119 -17.31 -14.35 13.89
C PRO A 119 -15.88 -14.78 14.22
N HIS A 120 -15.33 -15.77 13.52
CA HIS A 120 -13.97 -16.31 13.71
C HIS A 120 -13.04 -16.05 12.52
N ASP A 121 -13.57 -15.46 11.45
CA ASP A 121 -12.79 -15.12 10.26
C ASP A 121 -11.95 -13.88 10.53
N ARG A 122 -10.82 -13.78 9.84
CA ARG A 122 -9.89 -12.67 10.04
C ARG A 122 -9.37 -12.13 8.73
N LEU A 123 -9.27 -10.82 8.64
CA LEU A 123 -8.55 -10.14 7.58
C LEU A 123 -7.08 -9.99 8.01
N ILE A 124 -6.17 -10.65 7.31
CA ILE A 124 -4.75 -10.71 7.65
C ILE A 124 -3.90 -10.12 6.54
N HIS A 125 -2.79 -9.52 6.94
CA HIS A 125 -1.76 -9.00 6.05
C HIS A 125 -0.90 -10.12 5.50
N VAL A 126 -0.62 -10.07 4.21
CA VAL A 126 0.27 -11.01 3.52
C VAL A 126 1.39 -10.23 2.85
N TYR A 127 2.63 -10.55 3.20
CA TYR A 127 3.84 -9.87 2.71
C TYR A 127 4.80 -10.86 2.06
N HIS A 128 5.45 -10.43 0.98
CA HIS A 128 6.52 -11.19 0.35
C HIS A 128 7.84 -10.88 1.03
N PHE A 129 8.65 -11.91 1.27
CA PHE A 129 9.95 -11.70 1.87
C PHE A 129 11.01 -12.67 1.39
N MET A 130 12.26 -12.28 1.61
CA MET A 130 13.43 -13.13 1.50
C MET A 130 14.22 -13.06 2.79
N LYS A 131 14.94 -14.14 3.10
CA LYS A 131 15.93 -14.14 4.18
C LYS A 131 17.24 -13.55 3.67
N ASP A 132 17.83 -12.63 4.43
CA ASP A 132 19.20 -12.21 4.17
C ASP A 132 20.16 -13.31 4.64
N PRO A 133 20.93 -13.96 3.73
CA PRO A 133 21.90 -14.98 4.11
C PRO A 133 23.07 -14.42 4.95
N ASN A 134 23.31 -13.11 4.92
CA ASN A 134 24.40 -12.45 5.64
C ASN A 134 23.99 -11.91 7.01
N GLN A 135 22.69 -11.79 7.28
CA GLN A 135 22.15 -11.32 8.56
C GLN A 135 21.18 -12.37 9.10
N ASN A 136 21.70 -13.26 9.95
CA ASN A 136 20.89 -14.27 10.63
C ASN A 136 19.68 -13.59 11.30
N GLN A 137 18.48 -13.95 10.83
CA GLN A 137 17.15 -13.52 11.31
C GLN A 137 16.58 -12.22 10.74
N GLN A 138 17.22 -11.54 9.77
CA GLN A 138 16.62 -10.35 9.17
C GLN A 138 15.79 -10.71 7.92
N ILE A 139 14.50 -10.42 8.01
CA ILE A 139 13.52 -10.52 6.91
C ILE A 139 13.60 -9.24 6.07
N GLN A 140 13.79 -9.38 4.77
CA GLN A 140 13.64 -8.28 3.82
C GLN A 140 12.33 -8.44 3.05
N ASN A 141 11.41 -7.49 3.21
CA ASN A 141 10.14 -7.50 2.49
C ASN A 141 10.32 -6.86 1.11
N PHE A 142 9.58 -7.36 0.12
CA PHE A 142 9.56 -6.85 -1.25
C PHE A 142 8.17 -7.03 -1.87
N GLY A 143 8.01 -6.65 -3.14
CA GLY A 143 6.77 -6.90 -3.88
C GLY A 143 5.59 -6.04 -3.44
N ASP A 144 4.38 -6.48 -3.76
CA ASP A 144 3.14 -5.78 -3.44
C ASP A 144 2.42 -6.47 -2.27
N PRO A 145 2.27 -5.81 -1.10
CA PRO A 145 1.54 -6.40 0.01
C PRO A 145 0.05 -6.50 -0.29
N PHE A 146 -0.66 -7.44 0.33
CA PHE A 146 -2.11 -7.54 0.18
C PHE A 146 -2.79 -8.06 1.44
N LEU A 147 -4.11 -7.95 1.44
CA LEU A 147 -4.98 -8.45 2.49
C LEU A 147 -5.65 -9.74 2.05
N MET A 148 -5.90 -10.64 3.00
CA MET A 148 -6.54 -11.91 2.75
C MET A 148 -7.43 -12.31 3.92
N VAL A 149 -8.64 -12.78 3.61
CA VAL A 149 -9.51 -13.42 4.60
C VAL A 149 -9.02 -14.83 4.87
N ILE A 150 -8.75 -15.15 6.13
CA ILE A 150 -8.54 -16.52 6.60
C ILE A 150 -9.78 -16.99 7.37
N ARG A 151 -10.24 -18.21 7.07
CA ARG A 151 -11.40 -18.82 7.74
C ARG A 151 -10.95 -19.63 8.97
N GLU A 152 -11.86 -19.87 9.91
CA GLU A 152 -11.55 -20.50 11.21
C GLU A 152 -10.82 -21.84 11.10
N VAL A 153 -11.23 -22.71 10.19
CA VAL A 153 -10.69 -24.08 10.05
C VAL A 153 -9.75 -24.23 8.85
N GLU A 154 -9.38 -23.13 8.21
CA GLU A 154 -8.62 -23.14 6.97
C GLU A 154 -7.17 -23.55 7.23
N THR A 155 -6.72 -24.53 6.45
CA THR A 155 -5.37 -25.09 6.50
C THR A 155 -4.39 -24.26 5.68
N ALA A 156 -3.09 -24.37 5.97
CA ALA A 156 -2.05 -23.66 5.24
C ALA A 156 -2.04 -24.01 3.73
N ALA A 157 -2.35 -25.26 3.37
CA ALA A 157 -2.45 -25.69 1.98
C ALA A 157 -3.61 -24.99 1.23
N GLU A 158 -4.79 -24.90 1.86
CA GLU A 158 -5.95 -24.21 1.28
C GLU A 158 -5.69 -22.70 1.13
N VAL A 159 -5.05 -22.08 2.13
CA VAL A 159 -4.62 -20.68 2.05
C VAL A 159 -3.62 -20.47 0.91
N LEU A 160 -2.62 -21.35 0.79
CA LEU A 160 -1.64 -21.29 -0.30
C LEU A 160 -2.30 -21.42 -1.69
N GLU A 161 -3.25 -22.33 -1.87
CA GLU A 161 -3.99 -22.48 -3.13
C GLU A 161 -4.74 -21.18 -3.49
N ARG A 162 -5.40 -20.55 -2.52
CA ARG A 162 -6.08 -19.27 -2.72
C ARG A 162 -5.10 -18.14 -3.02
N ILE A 163 -3.95 -18.09 -2.35
CA ILE A 163 -2.88 -17.12 -2.64
C ILE A 163 -2.39 -17.29 -4.07
N GLN A 164 -2.09 -18.52 -4.49
CA GLN A 164 -1.63 -18.80 -5.85
C GLN A 164 -2.62 -18.32 -6.90
N ARG A 165 -3.91 -18.63 -6.69
CA ARG A 165 -4.99 -18.21 -7.58
C ARG A 165 -5.15 -16.68 -7.62
N LYS A 166 -5.03 -16.01 -6.48
CA LYS A 166 -5.09 -14.55 -6.36
C LYS A 166 -3.93 -13.88 -7.10
N LEU A 167 -2.71 -14.40 -6.93
CA LEU A 167 -1.49 -13.84 -7.52
C LEU A 167 -1.23 -14.32 -8.96
N ARG A 168 -1.99 -15.30 -9.45
CA ARG A 168 -1.87 -15.89 -10.80
C ARG A 168 -0.45 -16.39 -11.09
N VAL A 169 0.19 -17.01 -10.10
CA VAL A 169 1.56 -17.54 -10.20
C VAL A 169 1.54 -18.97 -10.75
N PRO A 170 2.36 -19.31 -11.77
CA PRO A 170 2.46 -20.68 -12.28
C PRO A 170 2.88 -21.68 -11.21
N ASP A 171 2.39 -22.92 -11.30
CA ASP A 171 2.69 -24.00 -10.34
C ASP A 171 4.20 -24.22 -10.14
N GLU A 172 4.98 -24.14 -11.23
CA GLU A 172 6.44 -24.33 -11.18
C GLU A 172 7.13 -23.33 -10.25
N ASP A 173 6.72 -22.06 -10.30
CA ASP A 173 7.29 -21.01 -9.48
C ASP A 173 6.73 -21.06 -8.07
N PHE A 174 5.42 -21.26 -7.92
CA PHE A 174 4.74 -21.28 -6.64
C PHE A 174 5.17 -22.47 -5.77
N SER A 175 5.54 -23.60 -6.37
CA SER A 175 6.06 -24.78 -5.64
C SER A 175 7.33 -24.50 -4.83
N LYS A 176 8.05 -23.42 -5.13
CA LYS A 176 9.27 -22.99 -4.43
C LYS A 176 8.97 -22.08 -3.23
N TRP A 177 7.73 -21.58 -3.13
CA TRP A 177 7.34 -20.61 -2.11
C TRP A 177 7.07 -21.31 -0.78
N LYS A 178 7.31 -20.61 0.32
CA LYS A 178 7.01 -21.12 1.67
C LYS A 178 6.11 -20.15 2.42
N LEU A 179 5.07 -20.68 3.03
CA LEU A 179 4.21 -19.91 3.92
C LEU A 179 4.79 -19.92 5.33
N ALA A 180 4.84 -18.74 5.94
CA ALA A 180 5.24 -18.57 7.33
C ALA A 180 4.26 -17.66 8.06
N PHE A 181 3.99 -17.98 9.32
CA PHE A 181 3.51 -17.02 10.28
C PHE A 181 4.69 -16.18 10.75
N ILE A 182 4.63 -14.86 10.61
CA ILE A 182 5.68 -13.98 11.09
C ILE A 182 5.21 -13.33 12.38
N SER A 183 6.01 -13.43 13.44
CA SER A 183 5.83 -12.69 14.69
C SER A 183 7.13 -11.96 15.02
N MET A 184 7.09 -10.65 15.24
CA MET A 184 8.29 -9.87 15.62
C MET A 184 9.49 -10.07 14.68
N ASN A 185 9.22 -10.05 13.37
CA ASN A 185 10.21 -10.31 12.31
C ASN A 185 10.85 -11.72 12.35
N ARG A 186 10.28 -12.66 13.10
CA ARG A 186 10.72 -14.06 13.16
C ARG A 186 9.75 -14.95 12.39
N PRO A 187 10.23 -15.71 11.38
CA PRO A 187 9.40 -16.61 10.62
C PRO A 187 9.22 -17.95 11.32
N GLU A 188 7.98 -18.37 11.48
CA GLU A 188 7.56 -19.72 11.84
C GLU A 188 6.86 -20.36 10.64
N TYR A 189 7.51 -21.34 10.00
CA TYR A 189 6.95 -21.98 8.81
C TYR A 189 5.76 -22.87 9.15
N LEU A 190 4.72 -22.75 8.32
CA LEU A 190 3.50 -23.53 8.47
C LEU A 190 3.61 -24.81 7.64
N GLN A 191 3.11 -25.91 8.20
CA GLN A 191 2.91 -27.16 7.46
C GLN A 191 1.52 -27.16 6.81
N ASP A 192 1.35 -27.93 5.73
CA ASP A 192 0.11 -27.98 4.95
C ASP A 192 -1.15 -28.20 5.79
N THR A 193 -1.06 -29.02 6.85
CA THR A 193 -2.17 -29.35 7.75
C THR A 193 -2.38 -28.34 8.89
N ASP A 194 -1.51 -27.36 9.05
CA ASP A 194 -1.63 -26.38 10.12
C ASP A 194 -2.84 -25.47 9.88
N VAL A 195 -3.68 -25.33 10.91
CA VAL A 195 -4.79 -24.37 10.90
C VAL A 195 -4.23 -22.96 11.08
N VAL A 196 -4.40 -22.10 10.07
CA VAL A 196 -3.76 -20.78 10.02
C VAL A 196 -4.32 -19.84 11.09
N SER A 197 -5.65 -19.85 11.26
CA SER A 197 -6.35 -18.99 12.23
C SER A 197 -5.86 -19.19 13.67
N ALA A 198 -5.42 -20.41 14.01
CA ALA A 198 -4.96 -20.79 15.35
C ALA A 198 -3.63 -20.12 15.74
N ARG A 199 -2.86 -19.63 14.76
CA ARG A 199 -1.60 -18.92 15.00
C ARG A 199 -1.80 -17.48 15.47
N PHE A 200 -2.95 -16.89 15.16
CA PHE A 200 -3.27 -15.51 15.51
C PHE A 200 -4.07 -15.51 16.82
N GLN A 201 -3.54 -14.91 17.90
CA GLN A 201 -4.22 -14.91 19.20
C GLN A 201 -5.06 -13.65 19.45
N ARG A 202 -4.72 -12.52 18.81
CA ARG A 202 -5.46 -11.25 18.95
C ARG A 202 -6.37 -11.03 17.74
N ARG A 203 -7.58 -10.52 18.01
CA ARG A 203 -8.57 -10.12 16.98
C ARG A 203 -8.29 -8.73 16.42
N ASP A 204 -7.74 -7.84 17.24
CA ASP A 204 -7.43 -6.48 16.80
C ASP A 204 -6.14 -6.51 15.98
N VAL A 205 -6.33 -6.49 14.65
CA VAL A 205 -5.27 -6.45 13.63
C VAL A 205 -4.69 -5.04 13.48
N TYR A 206 -5.26 -4.03 14.16
CA TYR A 206 -4.94 -2.62 13.96
C TYR A 206 -4.30 -2.00 15.21
N GLY A 207 -3.06 -2.40 15.49
CA GLY A 207 -2.23 -1.79 16.53
C GLY A 207 -0.98 -2.61 16.86
N ALA A 208 0.20 -2.04 16.61
CA ALA A 208 1.54 -2.64 16.78
C ALA A 208 1.75 -3.97 16.01
N TRP A 209 2.06 -3.80 14.72
CA TRP A 209 2.32 -4.79 13.68
C TRP A 209 3.41 -5.82 13.98
N GLU A 210 3.09 -6.81 14.83
CA GLU A 210 3.98 -7.93 15.10
C GLU A 210 3.62 -9.19 14.31
N GLN A 211 2.34 -9.39 13.90
CA GLN A 211 1.86 -10.65 13.32
C GLN A 211 1.28 -10.53 11.90
N TYR A 212 1.77 -11.34 10.95
CA TYR A 212 1.28 -11.41 9.56
C TYR A 212 1.62 -12.75 8.90
N LEU A 213 1.08 -13.02 7.70
CA LEU A 213 1.53 -14.12 6.85
C LEU A 213 2.66 -13.66 5.93
N GLY A 214 3.77 -14.38 5.96
CA GLY A 214 4.92 -14.17 5.08
C GLY A 214 4.97 -15.21 3.98
N LEU A 215 5.26 -14.78 2.76
CA LEU A 215 5.56 -15.62 1.62
C LEU A 215 7.05 -15.54 1.32
N GLU A 216 7.80 -16.58 1.67
CA GLU A 216 9.23 -16.63 1.35
C GLU A 216 9.44 -17.09 -0.09
N HIS A 217 10.06 -16.24 -0.90
CA HIS A 217 10.53 -16.60 -2.24
C HIS A 217 11.56 -15.58 -2.74
N THR A 218 12.18 -15.87 -3.88
CA THR A 218 13.07 -14.91 -4.55
C THR A 218 12.27 -13.81 -5.22
N ASP A 219 12.78 -12.58 -5.17
CA ASP A 219 12.20 -11.46 -5.92
C ASP A 219 12.52 -11.62 -7.42
N THR A 220 11.53 -12.12 -8.16
CA THR A 220 11.58 -12.25 -9.61
C THR A 220 10.89 -11.07 -10.31
N THR A 221 10.40 -10.08 -9.56
CA THR A 221 9.74 -8.93 -10.18
C THR A 221 10.77 -8.08 -10.92
N SER A 222 10.63 -8.01 -12.25
CA SER A 222 11.33 -7.00 -13.04
C SER A 222 10.97 -5.65 -12.44
N LYS A 223 11.94 -4.87 -11.97
CA LYS A 223 11.72 -3.54 -11.35
C LYS A 223 10.81 -2.70 -12.24
N ARG A 224 9.49 -2.75 -12.03
CA ARG A 224 8.52 -2.04 -12.85
C ARG A 224 8.78 -0.55 -12.66
N SER A 225 8.75 0.20 -13.76
CA SER A 225 9.04 1.64 -13.87
C SER A 225 8.29 2.52 -12.86
N TYR A 226 7.24 2.00 -12.25
CA TYR A 226 6.43 2.67 -11.24
C TYR A 226 7.22 3.08 -9.99
N THR A 227 8.15 2.25 -9.51
CA THR A 227 8.98 2.58 -8.34
C THR A 227 10.01 3.69 -8.65
N ALA A 228 10.39 3.87 -9.91
CA ALA A 228 11.35 4.90 -10.33
C ALA A 228 10.77 6.33 -10.27
N ASN A 229 9.43 6.49 -10.32
CA ASN A 229 8.77 7.80 -10.24
C ASN A 229 8.48 8.26 -8.80
N GLN A 230 8.77 7.44 -7.78
CA GLN A 230 8.50 7.79 -6.38
C GLN A 230 9.47 8.84 -5.82
N ASN A 231 10.66 9.03 -6.42
CA ASN A 231 11.72 9.90 -5.89
C ASN A 231 12.02 11.18 -6.69
N ARG A 232 11.28 11.48 -7.77
CA ARG A 232 11.51 12.72 -8.52
C ARG A 232 10.86 13.91 -7.82
N HIS A 233 11.70 14.71 -7.16
CA HIS A 233 11.34 16.03 -6.69
C HIS A 233 10.93 16.89 -7.89
N THR A 234 9.74 17.49 -7.84
CA THR A 234 9.08 18.26 -8.91
C THR A 234 9.70 19.64 -9.18
N TYR A 235 11.01 19.83 -8.99
CA TYR A 235 11.65 21.15 -9.16
C TYR A 235 12.34 21.29 -10.51
N GLU A 236 11.60 21.45 -11.61
CA GLU A 236 12.16 21.98 -12.87
C GLU A 236 11.09 22.84 -13.55
N LYS A 237 11.28 24.15 -13.76
CA LYS A 237 12.39 24.79 -14.49
C LYS A 237 12.68 26.22 -13.98
N PRO A 238 13.94 26.68 -13.99
CA PRO A 238 14.28 28.09 -13.75
C PRO A 238 13.82 29.00 -14.90
N VAL A 239 13.28 30.17 -14.58
CA VAL A 239 13.00 31.25 -15.55
C VAL A 239 14.08 32.32 -15.41
N LYS A 240 14.66 32.74 -16.55
CA LYS A 240 15.58 33.88 -16.61
C LYS A 240 14.79 35.16 -16.83
N ILE A 241 14.96 36.13 -15.93
CA ILE A 241 14.47 37.51 -16.13
C ILE A 241 15.57 38.25 -16.89
N TYR A 242 15.24 38.73 -18.08
CA TYR A 242 16.10 39.63 -18.84
C TYR A 242 15.70 41.07 -18.46
N ASN A 243 16.68 41.85 -18.00
CA ASN A 243 16.54 43.29 -17.79
C ASN A 243 16.49 44.03 -19.14
#